data_AF-A0A383W151-F1
#
_entry.id   AF-A0A383W151-F1
#
_cell.length_a   1.000
_cell.length_b   1.000
_cell.length_c   1.000
_cell.angle_alpha   90.00
_cell.angle_beta   90.00
_cell.angle_gamma   90.00
#
_symmetry.space_group_name_H-M   'P 1'
#
loop_
_entity.id
_entity.type
_entity.pdbx_description
1 polymer ?
#
loop_
_entity_poly.entity_id
_entity_poly.type
_entity_poly.pdbx_seq_one_letter_code
_entity_poly.pdbx_strand_id
1 'polypeptide(L)'
;MPQWAKTDNRCVKLAPVPCLGTPPFSLGRQAVWEKDCNGTLAGSKCFARCSGPYEGGGFSSTCSTNGTWLQPTPDHIDTGFDGCSAHTPTCGPPPDYEVPGAAWEDDCVDLASPLACNAPCVAPYTGEGYFAVCYGYWGELWGKGCAKP
;
A
#
# COMPACT_ATOMS: atom_id res chain seq x y z
N MET A 1 28.64 -2.32 13.90
CA MET A 1 29.95 -2.78 14.42
C MET A 1 30.89 -1.58 14.42
N PRO A 2 31.65 -1.31 15.50
CA PRO A 2 32.58 -0.19 15.52
C PRO A 2 33.71 -0.40 14.51
N GLN A 3 34.02 0.63 13.72
CA GLN A 3 35.18 0.62 12.84
C GLN A 3 36.45 0.97 13.63
N TRP A 4 37.51 0.23 13.38
CA TRP A 4 38.80 0.41 14.02
C TRP A 4 39.85 0.74 12.97
N ALA A 5 40.63 1.80 13.19
CA ALA A 5 41.76 2.14 12.36
C ALA A 5 43.07 1.86 13.12
N LYS A 6 44.08 1.36 12.40
CA LYS A 6 45.43 1.21 12.95
C LYS A 6 46.22 2.48 12.63
N THR A 7 46.55 3.26 13.66
CA THR A 7 47.43 4.44 13.57
C THR A 7 48.50 4.30 14.63
N ASP A 8 49.77 4.46 14.26
CA ASP A 8 50.93 4.47 15.17
C ASP A 8 50.89 3.39 16.26
N ASN A 9 50.77 2.14 15.81
CA ASN A 9 50.79 0.95 16.66
C ASN A 9 49.64 0.82 17.69
N ARG A 10 48.54 1.58 17.52
CA ARG A 10 47.32 1.44 18.31
C ARG A 10 46.09 1.30 17.41
N CYS A 11 45.08 0.57 17.89
CA CYS A 11 43.75 0.56 17.29
C CYS A 11 42.94 1.70 17.89
N VAL A 12 42.57 2.67 17.08
CA VAL A 12 41.71 3.78 17.50
C VAL A 12 40.29 3.48 17.04
N LYS A 13 39.34 3.55 17.95
CA LYS A 13 37.91 3.43 17.61
C LYS A 13 37.53 4.68 16.82
N LEU A 14 37.13 4.50 15.56
CA LEU A 14 36.63 5.62 14.78
C LEU A 14 35.28 6.05 15.37
N ALA A 15 35.11 7.36 15.54
CA ALA A 15 33.80 7.91 15.88
C ALA A 15 32.83 7.54 14.75
N PRO A 16 31.64 6.96 15.05
CA PRO A 16 30.66 6.68 14.01
C PRO A 16 30.27 8.00 13.34
N VAL A 17 30.41 8.07 12.02
CA VAL A 17 29.98 9.24 11.25
C VAL A 17 28.45 9.17 11.14
N PRO A 18 27.70 10.13 11.71
CA PRO A 18 26.25 10.11 11.60
C PRO A 18 25.83 10.50 10.19
N CYS A 19 24.73 9.94 9.72
CA CYS A 19 24.07 10.43 8.52
C CYS A 19 23.32 11.73 8.85
N LEU A 20 23.46 12.71 7.95
CA LEU A 20 22.80 14.00 8.07
C LEU A 20 21.53 14.03 7.22
N GLY A 21 20.53 14.75 7.72
CA GLY A 21 19.23 14.92 7.06
C GLY A 21 18.50 13.61 6.78
N THR A 22 17.57 13.66 5.83
CA THR A 22 16.88 12.48 5.30
C THR A 22 17.65 11.86 4.13
N PRO A 23 17.40 10.59 3.80
CA PRO A 23 17.96 9.98 2.61
C PRO A 23 17.67 10.81 1.34
N PRO A 24 18.66 11.03 0.46
CA PRO A 24 18.51 11.89 -0.72
C PRO A 24 17.76 11.22 -1.87
N PHE A 25 17.17 10.05 -1.63
CA PHE A 25 16.48 9.26 -2.64
C PHE A 25 15.02 9.73 -2.75
N SER A 26 14.60 10.04 -3.99
CA SER A 26 13.20 10.30 -4.28
C SER A 26 12.42 8.98 -4.25
N LEU A 27 11.33 8.96 -3.47
CA LEU A 27 10.37 7.85 -3.43
C LEU A 27 9.12 8.16 -4.28
N GLY A 28 9.22 9.15 -5.17
CA GLY A 28 8.09 9.64 -5.95
C GLY A 28 6.97 10.22 -5.08
N ARG A 29 5.72 10.08 -5.53
CA ARG A 29 4.52 10.49 -4.78
C ARG A 29 4.05 9.44 -3.77
N GLN A 30 4.70 8.28 -3.76
CA GLN A 30 4.24 7.11 -3.02
C GLN A 30 4.57 7.19 -1.54
N ALA A 31 5.69 7.85 -1.19
CA ALA A 31 6.15 7.93 0.19
C ALA A 31 6.97 9.20 0.45
N VAL A 32 7.03 9.59 1.72
CA VAL A 32 7.82 10.74 2.18
C VAL A 32 8.64 10.31 3.40
N TRP A 33 9.94 10.64 3.39
CA TRP A 33 10.83 10.44 4.54
C TRP A 33 10.29 11.18 5.76
N GLU A 34 10.31 10.53 6.93
CA GLU A 34 10.05 11.23 8.18
C GLU A 34 11.10 12.34 8.37
N LYS A 35 10.66 13.53 8.81
CA LYS A 35 11.48 14.76 8.80
C LYS A 35 12.79 14.67 9.59
N ASP A 36 12.91 13.72 10.53
CA ASP A 36 13.95 13.70 11.54
C ASP A 36 14.83 12.44 11.48
N CYS A 37 15.50 12.23 10.34
CA CYS A 37 16.57 11.23 10.24
C CYS A 37 17.97 11.81 10.45
N ASN A 38 18.06 13.09 10.85
CA ASN A 38 19.32 13.76 11.08
C ASN A 38 20.02 13.21 12.34
N GLY A 39 21.31 12.90 12.22
CA GLY A 39 22.08 12.33 13.34
C GLY A 39 21.97 10.81 13.47
N THR A 40 21.37 10.13 12.49
CA THR A 40 21.23 8.68 12.50
C THR A 40 22.61 8.01 12.48
N LEU A 41 22.87 7.13 13.45
CA LEU A 41 24.14 6.41 13.54
C LEU A 41 24.23 5.28 12.52
N ALA A 42 25.46 4.90 12.17
CA ALA A 42 25.73 3.80 11.26
C ALA A 42 25.02 2.50 11.70
N GLY A 43 24.28 1.88 10.78
CA GLY A 43 23.47 0.69 10.99
C GLY A 43 22.02 0.96 11.40
N SER A 44 21.66 2.20 11.76
CA SER A 44 20.28 2.60 12.03
C SER A 44 19.54 2.95 10.75
N LYS A 45 18.22 2.84 10.79
CA LYS A 45 17.32 3.08 9.66
C LYS A 45 16.58 4.42 9.80
N CYS A 46 16.35 5.06 8.67
CA CYS A 46 15.35 6.10 8.48
C CYS A 46 14.16 5.49 7.75
N PHE A 47 12.95 5.87 8.13
CA PHE A 47 11.71 5.36 7.54
C PHE A 47 11.00 6.43 6.73
N ALA A 48 10.35 6.00 5.65
CA ALA A 48 9.43 6.79 4.86
C ALA A 48 8.07 6.11 4.86
N ARG A 49 7.04 6.85 5.27
CA ARG A 49 5.67 6.36 5.25
C ARG A 49 5.06 6.57 3.88
N CYS A 50 4.14 5.69 3.52
CA CYS A 50 3.32 5.90 2.33
C CYS A 50 2.53 7.19 2.46
N SER A 51 2.49 7.96 1.38
CA SER A 51 1.65 9.14 1.25
C SER A 51 0.31 8.71 0.69
N GLY A 52 -0.80 9.22 1.24
CA GLY A 52 -2.12 8.94 0.65
C GLY A 52 -2.16 9.33 -0.83
N PRO A 53 -2.70 8.49 -1.75
CA PRO A 53 -3.57 7.32 -1.52
C PRO A 53 -2.84 5.96 -1.44
N TYR A 54 -1.52 5.94 -1.25
CA TYR A 54 -0.75 4.71 -1.18
C TYR A 54 -0.75 4.13 0.24
N GLU A 55 -0.79 2.80 0.33
CA GLU A 55 -0.71 2.05 1.57
C GLU A 55 0.38 0.96 1.46
N GLY A 56 0.81 0.43 2.61
CA GLY A 56 1.87 -0.58 2.67
C GLY A 56 2.89 -0.31 3.76
N GLY A 57 4.00 -1.06 3.73
CA GLY A 57 5.05 -0.99 4.74
C GLY A 57 5.94 0.25 4.64
N GLY A 58 5.88 0.99 3.53
CA GLY A 58 6.75 2.13 3.31
C GLY A 58 8.14 1.74 2.83
N PHE A 59 9.11 2.61 3.04
CA PHE A 59 10.51 2.36 2.68
C PHE A 59 11.43 2.64 3.86
N SER A 60 12.52 1.90 3.96
CA SER A 60 13.60 2.24 4.87
C SER A 60 14.93 2.41 4.15
N SER A 61 15.77 3.32 4.66
CA SER A 61 17.16 3.49 4.22
C SER A 61 18.06 3.37 5.44
N THR A 62 19.17 2.66 5.30
CA THR A 62 20.11 2.43 6.39
C THR A 62 21.28 3.40 6.29
N CYS A 63 21.70 3.98 7.41
CA CYS A 63 22.91 4.80 7.48
C CYS A 63 24.15 3.91 7.40
N SER A 64 25.04 4.17 6.44
CA SER A 64 26.30 3.46 6.29
C SER A 64 27.33 3.91 7.33
N THR A 65 28.40 3.15 7.50
CA THR A 65 29.53 3.53 8.36
C THR A 65 30.26 4.80 7.92
N ASN A 66 30.06 5.22 6.67
CA ASN A 66 30.71 6.40 6.10
C ASN A 66 29.84 7.66 6.23
N GLY A 67 28.73 7.59 6.97
CA GLY A 67 27.79 8.72 7.12
C GLY A 67 26.94 8.98 5.87
N THR A 68 26.76 7.96 5.03
CA THR A 68 25.95 8.06 3.79
C THR A 68 24.74 7.15 3.87
N TRP A 69 23.61 7.61 3.33
CA TRP A 69 22.40 6.80 3.22
C TRP A 69 22.54 5.74 2.12
N LEU A 70 22.22 4.49 2.47
CA LEU A 70 22.16 3.39 1.49
C LEU A 70 20.86 3.48 0.68
N GLN A 71 20.84 2.84 -0.49
CA GLN A 71 19.66 2.78 -1.34
C GLN A 71 18.46 2.24 -0.53
N PRO A 72 17.29 2.91 -0.60
CA PRO A 72 16.14 2.51 0.17
C PRO A 72 15.58 1.17 -0.31
N THR A 73 15.09 0.38 0.62
CA THR A 73 14.41 -0.89 0.37
C THR A 73 12.94 -0.77 0.77
N PRO A 74 12.02 -1.42 0.03
CA PRO A 74 10.65 -1.59 0.49
C PRO A 74 10.64 -2.30 1.85
N ASP A 75 9.87 -1.78 2.80
CA ASP A 75 9.60 -2.50 4.04
C ASP A 75 8.38 -3.41 3.83
N HIS A 76 8.42 -4.60 4.45
CA HIS A 76 7.33 -5.58 4.42
C HIS A 76 6.45 -5.38 5.65
N ILE A 77 5.13 -5.41 5.46
CA ILE A 77 4.16 -5.55 6.55
C ILE A 77 3.26 -6.74 6.28
N ASP A 78 2.76 -7.37 7.35
CA ASP A 78 1.92 -8.57 7.31
C ASP A 78 0.61 -8.41 6.50
N THR A 79 0.31 -7.21 6.01
CA THR A 79 -0.83 -6.93 5.12
C THR A 79 -0.56 -7.27 3.65
N GLY A 80 0.63 -7.79 3.31
CA GLY A 80 0.91 -8.41 2.01
C GLY A 80 1.43 -7.48 0.92
N PHE A 81 1.75 -6.22 1.24
CA PHE A 81 2.33 -5.26 0.29
C PHE A 81 3.75 -4.85 0.71
N ASP A 82 4.72 -5.16 -0.15
CA ASP A 82 6.08 -4.61 -0.05
C ASP A 82 6.08 -3.15 -0.53
N GLY A 83 6.58 -2.24 0.29
CA GLY A 83 6.71 -0.84 -0.12
C GLY A 83 5.43 -0.05 0.02
N CYS A 84 5.17 0.82 -0.96
CA CYS A 84 3.93 1.57 -1.08
C CYS A 84 3.23 1.19 -2.37
N SER A 85 2.05 0.61 -2.22
CA SER A 85 1.18 0.24 -3.34
C SER A 85 -0.03 1.14 -3.35
N ALA A 86 -0.56 1.45 -4.53
CA ALA A 86 -1.81 2.17 -4.62
C ALA A 86 -2.89 1.25 -4.04
N HIS A 87 -3.48 1.63 -2.91
CA HIS A 87 -4.64 0.91 -2.42
C HIS A 87 -5.81 1.32 -3.31
N THR A 88 -6.20 0.44 -4.24
CA THR A 88 -7.55 0.47 -4.78
C THR A 88 -8.38 -0.32 -3.78
N PRO A 89 -9.24 0.32 -2.97
CA PRO A 89 -10.12 -0.41 -2.08
C PRO A 89 -10.87 -1.46 -2.91
N THR A 90 -10.69 -2.74 -2.58
CA THR A 90 -11.45 -3.81 -3.20
C THR A 90 -12.72 -4.03 -2.39
N CYS A 91 -13.79 -4.38 -3.08
CA CYS A 91 -14.99 -4.85 -2.42
C CYS A 91 -14.92 -6.37 -2.28
N GLY A 92 -15.33 -6.87 -1.11
CA GLY A 92 -15.60 -8.31 -0.94
C GLY A 92 -16.78 -8.76 -1.81
N PRO A 93 -17.29 -9.99 -1.63
CA PRO A 93 -18.46 -10.44 -2.36
C PRO A 93 -19.61 -9.41 -2.27
N PRO A 94 -20.39 -9.22 -3.35
CA PRO A 94 -21.53 -8.31 -3.33
C PRO A 94 -22.45 -8.65 -2.15
N PRO A 95 -23.03 -7.63 -1.50
CA PRO A 95 -23.88 -7.82 -0.34
C PRO A 95 -25.03 -8.75 -0.68
N ASP A 96 -25.40 -9.59 0.29
CA ASP A 96 -26.54 -10.51 0.23
C ASP A 96 -27.91 -9.79 0.17
N TYR A 97 -27.96 -8.55 -0.33
CA TYR A 97 -29.24 -7.94 -0.66
C TYR A 97 -29.95 -8.88 -1.64
N GLU A 98 -31.16 -9.29 -1.26
CA GLU A 98 -32.03 -10.03 -2.16
C GLU A 98 -32.25 -9.16 -3.41
N VAL A 99 -31.69 -9.58 -4.53
CA VAL A 99 -31.96 -9.02 -5.87
C VAL A 99 -32.97 -9.96 -6.54
N PRO A 100 -34.29 -9.70 -6.42
CA PRO A 100 -35.29 -10.68 -6.79
C PRO A 100 -35.22 -11.00 -8.28
N GLY A 101 -35.01 -12.28 -8.61
CA GLY A 101 -34.91 -12.72 -10.00
C GLY A 101 -33.61 -12.35 -10.71
N ALA A 102 -32.55 -11.97 -9.98
CA ALA A 102 -31.22 -11.72 -10.50
C ALA A 102 -30.15 -12.51 -9.74
N ALA A 103 -28.95 -12.59 -10.30
CA ALA A 103 -27.76 -13.15 -9.63
C ALA A 103 -26.55 -12.30 -9.97
N TRP A 104 -25.72 -11.98 -8.97
CA TRP A 104 -24.46 -11.29 -9.18
C TRP A 104 -23.49 -12.13 -10.01
N GLU A 105 -22.70 -11.47 -10.84
CA GLU A 105 -21.64 -12.12 -11.61
C GLU A 105 -20.49 -12.59 -10.67
N ASP A 106 -19.84 -13.70 -11.00
CA ASP A 106 -18.79 -14.30 -10.15
C ASP A 106 -17.53 -13.41 -10.06
N ASP A 107 -17.32 -12.53 -11.03
CA ASP A 107 -16.21 -11.58 -11.10
C ASP A 107 -16.40 -10.34 -10.22
N CYS A 108 -17.51 -10.28 -9.47
CA CYS A 108 -17.78 -9.23 -8.51
C CYS A 108 -17.00 -9.37 -7.19
N VAL A 109 -16.20 -10.42 -7.01
CA VAL A 109 -15.33 -10.58 -5.84
C VAL A 109 -13.99 -9.86 -6.06
N ASP A 110 -13.48 -9.19 -5.03
CA ASP A 110 -12.23 -8.41 -5.06
C ASP A 110 -12.23 -7.30 -6.13
N LEU A 111 -13.43 -6.81 -6.47
CA LEU A 111 -13.59 -5.78 -7.48
C LEU A 111 -12.95 -4.46 -7.01
N ALA A 112 -12.05 -3.90 -7.82
CA ALA A 112 -11.37 -2.65 -7.48
C ALA A 112 -12.32 -1.45 -7.57
N SER A 113 -12.26 -0.52 -6.62
CA SER A 113 -12.94 0.77 -6.72
C SER A 113 -12.35 1.66 -7.83
N PRO A 114 -13.17 2.40 -8.63
CA PRO A 114 -14.63 2.53 -8.57
C PRO A 114 -15.36 1.72 -9.66
N LEU A 115 -15.11 0.41 -9.74
CA LEU A 115 -15.78 -0.44 -10.73
C LEU A 115 -17.19 -0.85 -10.27
N ALA A 116 -18.05 -1.15 -11.25
CA ALA A 116 -19.40 -1.64 -11.02
C ALA A 116 -19.49 -3.16 -11.21
N CYS A 117 -20.27 -3.81 -10.37
CA CYS A 117 -20.68 -5.20 -10.48
C CYS A 117 -22.13 -5.25 -10.97
N ASN A 118 -22.46 -6.19 -11.86
CA ASN A 118 -23.81 -6.36 -12.38
C ASN A 118 -24.45 -7.64 -11.82
N ALA A 119 -25.77 -7.58 -11.63
CA ALA A 119 -26.63 -8.73 -11.38
C ALA A 119 -27.65 -8.82 -12.52
N PRO A 120 -27.36 -9.56 -13.59
CA PRO A 120 -28.33 -9.81 -14.66
C PRO A 120 -29.53 -10.62 -14.16
N CYS A 121 -30.67 -10.46 -14.83
CA CYS A 121 -31.86 -11.25 -14.54
C CYS A 121 -31.64 -12.72 -14.88
N VAL A 122 -32.04 -13.60 -13.96
CA VAL A 122 -32.02 -15.05 -14.13
C VAL A 122 -33.40 -15.49 -14.61
N ALA A 123 -33.44 -16.42 -15.56
CA ALA A 123 -34.70 -16.97 -16.06
C ALA A 123 -35.58 -17.50 -14.91
N PRO A 124 -36.91 -17.27 -14.92
CA PRO A 124 -37.72 -16.75 -16.03
C PRO A 124 -37.88 -15.22 -16.06
N TYR A 125 -37.14 -14.47 -15.25
CA TYR A 125 -37.30 -13.02 -15.17
C TYR A 125 -36.64 -12.32 -16.36
N THR A 126 -37.16 -11.14 -16.72
CA THR A 126 -36.62 -10.26 -17.76
C THR A 126 -36.49 -8.83 -17.24
N GLY A 127 -35.58 -8.05 -17.80
CA GLY A 127 -35.34 -6.67 -17.36
C GLY A 127 -33.91 -6.21 -17.57
N GLU A 128 -33.59 -5.04 -17.00
CA GLU A 128 -32.24 -4.45 -17.03
C GLU A 128 -31.32 -4.99 -15.92
N GLY A 129 -31.87 -5.75 -14.96
CA GLY A 129 -31.11 -6.26 -13.82
C GLY A 129 -30.80 -5.17 -12.78
N TYR A 130 -29.76 -5.42 -12.00
CA TYR A 130 -29.24 -4.51 -10.99
C TYR A 130 -27.73 -4.31 -11.18
N PHE A 131 -27.19 -3.23 -10.62
CA PHE A 131 -25.76 -3.02 -10.49
C PHE A 131 -25.43 -2.28 -9.19
N ALA A 132 -24.22 -2.48 -8.69
CA ALA A 132 -23.69 -1.74 -7.54
C ALA A 132 -22.24 -1.29 -7.85
N VAL A 133 -21.87 -0.10 -7.38
CA VAL A 133 -20.51 0.43 -7.56
C VAL A 133 -19.69 0.16 -6.31
N CYS A 134 -18.48 -0.35 -6.50
CA CYS A 134 -17.53 -0.56 -5.42
C CYS A 134 -16.80 0.75 -5.09
N TYR A 135 -16.82 1.18 -3.82
CA TYR A 135 -16.02 2.30 -3.31
C TYR A 135 -15.02 1.86 -2.22
N GLY A 136 -14.69 0.56 -2.16
CA GLY A 136 -14.11 -0.10 -0.97
C GLY A 136 -15.15 -0.66 0.00
N TYR A 137 -16.40 -0.33 -0.29
CA TYR A 137 -17.62 -0.95 0.20
C TYR A 137 -18.62 -0.86 -0.95
N TRP A 138 -19.62 -1.73 -0.95
CA TRP A 138 -20.67 -1.68 -1.95
C TRP A 138 -21.57 -0.47 -1.72
N GLY A 139 -21.68 0.39 -2.73
CA GLY A 139 -22.59 1.53 -2.73
C GLY A 139 -24.05 1.08 -2.84
N GLU A 140 -24.95 2.07 -2.99
CA GLU A 140 -26.37 1.79 -3.20
C GLU A 140 -26.60 0.88 -4.41
N LEU A 141 -27.66 0.07 -4.31
CA LEU A 141 -28.12 -0.78 -5.41
C LEU A 141 -28.88 0.08 -6.43
N TRP A 142 -28.46 0.01 -7.69
CA TRP A 142 -29.10 0.68 -8.81
C TRP A 142 -29.69 -0.35 -9.77
N GLY A 143 -30.67 0.08 -10.57
CA GLY A 143 -31.29 -0.75 -11.60
C GLY A 143 -32.82 -0.66 -11.61
N LYS A 144 -33.42 -1.10 -12.72
CA LYS A 144 -34.89 -1.21 -12.84
C LYS A 144 -35.43 -2.57 -12.39
N GLY A 145 -34.53 -3.47 -11.99
CA GLY A 145 -34.85 -4.78 -11.47
C GLY A 145 -35.36 -5.77 -12.50
N CYS A 146 -35.75 -6.93 -12.00
CA CYS A 146 -36.19 -8.05 -12.81
C CYS A 146 -37.69 -8.28 -12.58
N ALA A 147 -38.45 -8.35 -13.67
CA ALA A 147 -39.87 -8.61 -13.66
C ALA A 147 -40.18 -9.98 -14.27
N LYS A 148 -41.22 -10.64 -13.77
CA LYS A 148 -41.79 -11.76 -14.51
C LYS A 148 -42.41 -11.22 -15.81
N PRO A 149 -42.22 -11.91 -16.94
CA PRO A 149 -42.90 -11.56 -18.19
C PRO A 149 -44.42 -11.61 -18.06
#